data_AF-A0A4U5TXE3-F1
#
_entry.id   AF-A0A4U5TXE3-F1
#
_cell.length_a   1.000
_cell.length_b   1.000
_cell.length_c   1.000
_cell.angle_alpha   90.00
_cell.angle_beta   90.00
_cell.angle_gamma   90.00
#
_symmetry.space_group_name_H-M   'P 1'
#
loop_
_entity.id
_entity.type
_entity.pdbx_description
1 polymer ?
#
loop_
_entity_poly.entity_id
_entity_poly.type
_entity_poly.pdbx_seq_one_letter_code
_entity_poly.pdbx_strand_id
1 'polypeptide(L)'
;MKHLALKEESEEDDTKPKLGKVARRVHRAMAPYFTGKSRGSKIRGIVLGASLDAYVKDYGQFIFCPEGTSKMQENAVSKISRAKVFLKYLTLSWSQVTYWTWEFLFNIPLLKSYPAVLRKAGLAPTTISLYVGQAISYVEYFRATPLKHSWITSGQTVVVIRELRKLSKDLSRTVLGHQALIKRDKGKRLVAQEDLATCQALARAKIPSLLEDIEKRAPPRDPKTRYRFFYLAVYLSSIYGYRTGVLTRMRVKEVRAAIGDQETGYLINVMEHKTVRKFGAAQIYLEAEEYEWFRTWLRLRARRVCPRPGGGEGHGPLF
;
A
#
# COMPACT_ATOMS: atom_id res chain seq x y z
N MET A 1 -48.50 22.92 -35.85
CA MET A 1 -47.87 23.75 -34.79
C MET A 1 -46.92 22.85 -33.99
N LYS A 2 -45.65 23.23 -33.91
CA LYS A 2 -44.58 22.43 -33.27
C LYS A 2 -44.74 22.51 -31.75
N HIS A 3 -44.85 21.35 -31.09
CA HIS A 3 -44.67 21.25 -29.65
C HIS A 3 -43.18 21.38 -29.31
N LEU A 4 -42.83 22.39 -28.51
CA LEU A 4 -41.53 22.51 -27.87
C LEU A 4 -41.39 21.41 -26.81
N ALA A 5 -40.41 20.53 -27.00
CA ALA A 5 -39.87 19.71 -25.92
C ALA A 5 -38.76 20.50 -25.23
N LEU A 6 -39.02 20.91 -23.99
CA LEU A 6 -38.03 21.43 -23.06
C LEU A 6 -36.99 20.34 -22.80
N LYS A 7 -35.74 20.67 -23.08
CA LYS A 7 -34.57 19.85 -22.79
C LYS A 7 -34.28 19.99 -21.30
N GLU A 8 -34.48 18.93 -20.53
CA GLU A 8 -34.00 18.87 -19.14
C GLU A 8 -32.47 18.97 -19.15
N GLU A 9 -31.96 20.13 -18.71
CA GLU A 9 -30.55 20.29 -18.37
C GLU A 9 -30.30 19.55 -17.06
N SER A 10 -29.56 18.46 -17.15
CA SER A 10 -29.06 17.72 -15.98
C SER A 10 -28.19 18.64 -15.13
N GLU A 11 -28.61 18.90 -13.89
CA GLU A 11 -27.87 19.64 -12.87
C GLU A 11 -26.45 19.06 -12.71
N GLU A 12 -25.45 19.80 -13.20
CA GLU A 12 -24.04 19.49 -13.01
C GLU A 12 -23.67 19.83 -11.56
N ASP A 13 -23.62 18.82 -10.70
CA ASP A 13 -23.14 18.82 -9.29
C ASP A 13 -22.05 19.90 -9.02
N ASP A 14 -22.49 21.04 -8.49
CA ASP A 14 -21.73 22.30 -8.32
C ASP A 14 -20.64 22.22 -7.22
N THR A 15 -20.45 21.04 -6.61
CA THR A 15 -19.40 20.80 -5.61
C THR A 15 -18.05 20.40 -6.22
N LYS A 16 -17.96 20.20 -7.55
CA LYS A 16 -16.71 19.82 -8.23
C LYS A 16 -15.93 21.05 -8.72
N PRO A 17 -14.61 21.14 -8.47
CA PRO A 17 -13.82 22.29 -8.88
C PRO A 17 -13.88 22.50 -10.41
N LYS A 18 -14.34 23.68 -10.84
CA LYS A 18 -14.43 24.08 -12.24
C LYS A 18 -13.01 24.18 -12.84
N LEU A 19 -12.65 23.20 -13.67
CA LEU A 19 -11.35 23.14 -14.33
C LEU A 19 -11.28 24.13 -15.51
N GLY A 20 -10.17 24.86 -15.63
CA GLY A 20 -9.86 25.66 -16.82
C GLY A 20 -9.84 24.83 -18.11
N LYS A 21 -9.93 25.48 -19.28
CA LYS A 21 -10.02 24.80 -20.61
C LYS A 21 -8.89 23.78 -20.81
N VAL A 22 -7.64 24.14 -20.50
CA VAL A 22 -6.47 23.26 -20.62
C VAL A 22 -6.55 22.07 -19.65
N ALA A 23 -6.86 22.32 -18.37
CA ALA A 23 -7.00 21.26 -17.38
C ALA A 23 -8.14 20.27 -17.70
N ARG A 24 -9.24 20.74 -18.32
CA ARG A 24 -10.31 19.86 -18.83
C ARG A 24 -9.82 18.95 -19.96
N ARG A 25 -9.05 19.49 -20.91
CA ARG A 25 -8.44 18.70 -21.99
C ARG A 25 -7.50 17.63 -21.42
N VAL A 26 -6.61 18.02 -20.52
CA VAL A 26 -5.67 17.09 -19.87
C VAL A 26 -6.41 16.04 -19.03
N HIS A 27 -7.44 16.42 -18.29
CA HIS A 27 -8.29 15.47 -17.55
C HIS A 27 -8.88 14.39 -18.48
N ARG A 28 -9.47 14.78 -19.63
CA ARG A 28 -10.02 13.82 -20.59
C ARG A 28 -8.96 12.84 -21.11
N ALA A 29 -7.76 13.33 -21.39
CA ALA A 29 -6.65 12.50 -21.83
C ALA A 29 -6.09 11.59 -20.72
N MET A 30 -6.20 11.98 -19.46
CA MET A 30 -5.73 11.20 -18.30
C MET A 30 -6.77 10.20 -17.78
N ALA A 31 -8.06 10.44 -18.00
CA ALA A 31 -9.15 9.62 -17.47
C ALA A 31 -9.00 8.11 -17.77
N PRO A 32 -8.58 7.65 -18.98
CA PRO A 32 -8.46 6.22 -19.28
C PRO A 32 -7.49 5.44 -18.36
N TYR A 33 -6.49 6.11 -17.79
CA TYR A 33 -5.51 5.49 -16.88
C TYR A 33 -6.08 5.26 -15.47
N PHE A 34 -7.14 5.98 -15.10
CA PHE A 34 -7.74 5.95 -13.76
C PHE A 34 -9.10 5.26 -13.71
N THR A 35 -9.65 4.83 -14.85
CA THR A 35 -10.95 4.14 -14.94
C THR A 35 -10.82 2.64 -15.19
N GLY A 36 -11.86 1.90 -14.76
CA GLY A 36 -12.02 0.46 -15.02
C GLY A 36 -11.17 -0.46 -14.14
N LYS A 37 -11.28 -1.77 -14.39
CA LYS A 37 -10.41 -2.79 -13.79
C LYS A 37 -8.97 -2.59 -14.32
N SER A 38 -7.96 -3.04 -13.57
CA SER A 38 -6.52 -2.98 -13.94
C SER A 38 -5.83 -1.59 -13.96
N ARG A 39 -6.35 -0.57 -13.26
CA ARG A 39 -5.74 0.79 -13.17
C ARG A 39 -4.23 0.77 -12.93
N GLY A 40 -3.75 -0.08 -12.00
CA GLY A 40 -2.32 -0.21 -11.71
C GLY A 40 -1.50 -0.70 -12.91
N SER A 41 -2.05 -1.58 -13.75
CA SER A 41 -1.40 -2.04 -14.98
C SER A 41 -1.35 -0.92 -16.02
N LYS A 42 -2.48 -0.23 -16.24
CA LYS A 42 -2.56 0.91 -17.19
C LYS A 42 -1.55 2.01 -16.85
N ILE A 43 -1.41 2.33 -15.57
CA ILE A 43 -0.45 3.34 -15.10
C ILE A 43 1.00 2.87 -15.33
N ARG A 44 1.31 1.59 -15.08
CA ARG A 44 2.65 1.04 -15.33
C ARG A 44 3.02 1.04 -16.81
N GLY A 45 2.02 0.85 -17.68
CA GLY A 45 2.16 0.86 -19.13
C GLY A 45 2.21 2.24 -19.78
N ILE A 46 2.28 3.33 -19.01
CA ILE A 46 2.43 4.68 -19.58
C ILE A 46 3.79 4.79 -20.29
N VAL A 47 3.74 5.13 -21.58
CA VAL A 47 4.89 5.46 -22.43
C VAL A 47 5.03 6.98 -22.53
N LEU A 48 6.24 7.49 -22.32
CA LEU A 48 6.56 8.91 -22.26
C LEU A 48 7.44 9.38 -23.43
N GLY A 49 8.03 8.44 -24.17
CA GLY A 49 9.02 8.70 -25.22
C GLY A 49 10.44 8.39 -24.74
N ALA A 50 11.34 8.09 -25.66
CA ALA A 50 12.64 7.49 -25.35
C ALA A 50 13.46 8.26 -24.31
N SER A 51 13.57 9.59 -24.43
CA SER A 51 14.33 10.42 -23.49
C SER A 51 13.71 10.45 -22.08
N LEU A 52 12.38 10.56 -21.97
CA LEU A 52 11.70 10.57 -20.67
C LEU A 52 11.72 9.19 -20.01
N ASP A 53 11.49 8.12 -20.78
CA ASP A 53 11.51 6.76 -20.26
C ASP A 53 12.93 6.35 -19.81
N ALA A 54 13.97 6.79 -20.51
CA ALA A 54 15.36 6.60 -20.08
C ALA A 54 15.63 7.30 -18.75
N TYR A 55 15.27 8.59 -18.62
CA TYR A 55 15.52 9.32 -17.38
C TYR A 55 14.68 8.79 -16.19
N VAL A 56 13.43 8.38 -16.43
CA VAL A 56 12.60 7.73 -15.41
C VAL A 56 13.18 6.38 -14.98
N LYS A 57 13.88 5.67 -15.87
CA LYS A 57 14.61 4.44 -15.52
C LYS A 57 15.76 4.75 -14.56
N ASP A 58 16.53 5.81 -14.80
CA ASP A 58 17.61 6.25 -13.92
C ASP A 58 17.08 6.66 -12.54
N TYR A 59 15.99 7.44 -12.50
CA TYR A 59 15.28 7.72 -11.25
C TYR A 59 14.79 6.43 -10.55
N GLY A 60 14.36 5.45 -11.34
CA GLY A 60 13.94 4.15 -10.84
C GLY A 60 15.07 3.39 -10.17
N GLN A 61 16.27 3.41 -10.76
CA GLN A 61 17.48 2.83 -10.16
C GLN A 61 17.85 3.52 -8.84
N PHE A 62 17.73 4.87 -8.79
CA PHE A 62 17.97 5.63 -7.56
C PHE A 62 17.01 5.27 -6.41
N ILE A 63 15.72 5.03 -6.71
CA ILE A 63 14.74 4.64 -5.69
C ILE A 63 14.87 3.16 -5.28
N PHE A 64 15.36 2.33 -6.20
CA PHE A 64 15.43 0.90 -5.99
C PHE A 64 16.41 0.57 -4.86
N CYS A 65 15.98 -0.31 -3.95
CA CYS A 65 16.80 -0.77 -2.84
C CYS A 65 17.09 -2.26 -3.09
N PRO A 66 18.31 -2.62 -3.54
CA PRO A 66 18.65 -4.01 -3.88
C PRO A 66 18.48 -4.97 -2.68
N GLU A 67 18.93 -4.55 -1.51
CA GLU A 67 18.79 -5.27 -0.25
C GLU A 67 17.40 -5.12 0.40
N GLY A 68 16.49 -4.43 -0.28
CA GLY A 68 15.14 -4.19 0.21
C GLY A 68 14.25 -5.42 0.10
N THR A 69 13.27 -5.52 1.00
CA THR A 69 12.23 -6.56 0.92
C THR A 69 11.44 -6.48 -0.40
N SER A 70 10.78 -7.57 -0.82
CA SER A 70 9.91 -7.56 -2.02
C SER A 70 8.86 -6.44 -1.96
N LYS A 71 8.36 -6.10 -0.76
CA LYS A 71 7.44 -4.97 -0.57
C LYS A 71 8.09 -3.63 -0.88
N MET A 72 9.36 -3.44 -0.54
CA MET A 72 10.11 -2.22 -0.89
C MET A 72 10.30 -2.11 -2.40
N GLN A 73 10.56 -3.22 -3.09
CA GLN A 73 10.67 -3.28 -4.54
C GLN A 73 9.32 -2.94 -5.22
N GLU A 74 8.21 -3.53 -4.77
CA GLU A 74 6.86 -3.16 -5.25
C GLU A 74 6.53 -1.68 -5.01
N ASN A 75 6.96 -1.14 -3.86
CA ASN A 75 6.78 0.27 -3.54
C ASN A 75 7.59 1.14 -4.50
N ALA A 76 8.83 0.76 -4.86
CA ALA A 76 9.64 1.47 -5.85
C ALA A 76 8.92 1.53 -7.20
N VAL A 77 8.38 0.40 -7.69
CA VAL A 77 7.57 0.36 -8.92
C VAL A 77 6.38 1.32 -8.83
N SER A 78 5.71 1.36 -7.67
CA SER A 78 4.58 2.27 -7.43
C SER A 78 5.00 3.74 -7.39
N LYS A 79 6.21 4.06 -6.91
CA LYS A 79 6.75 5.43 -6.91
C LYS A 79 7.07 5.89 -8.34
N ILE A 80 7.79 5.07 -9.10
CA ILE A 80 8.12 5.30 -10.51
C ILE A 80 6.83 5.51 -11.33
N SER A 81 5.84 4.65 -11.13
CA SER A 81 4.53 4.73 -11.79
C SER A 81 3.83 6.08 -11.58
N ARG A 82 3.92 6.66 -10.37
CA ARG A 82 3.33 7.97 -10.07
C ARG A 82 4.14 9.11 -10.69
N ALA A 83 5.46 8.99 -10.76
CA ALA A 83 6.30 9.94 -11.49
C ALA A 83 5.96 9.94 -12.98
N LYS A 84 5.74 8.76 -13.59
CA LYS A 84 5.29 8.65 -14.99
C LYS A 84 3.96 9.37 -15.24
N VAL A 85 3.00 9.19 -14.33
CA VAL A 85 1.71 9.89 -14.40
C VAL A 85 1.88 11.40 -14.36
N PHE A 86 2.76 11.89 -13.50
CA PHE A 86 3.06 13.32 -13.39
C PHE A 86 3.68 13.89 -14.68
N LEU A 87 4.67 13.19 -15.26
CA LEU A 87 5.28 13.59 -16.53
C LEU A 87 4.28 13.53 -17.70
N LYS A 88 3.47 12.46 -17.77
CA LYS A 88 2.41 12.35 -18.77
C LYS A 88 1.42 13.50 -18.66
N TYR A 89 1.01 13.83 -17.43
CA TYR A 89 0.11 14.94 -17.16
C TYR A 89 0.65 16.27 -17.69
N LEU A 90 1.93 16.59 -17.46
CA LEU A 90 2.52 17.85 -17.89
C LEU A 90 2.76 17.93 -19.40
N THR A 91 3.11 16.82 -20.03
CA THR A 91 3.33 16.77 -21.49
C THR A 91 2.03 16.90 -22.29
N LEU A 92 0.87 16.55 -21.72
CA LEU A 92 -0.42 16.63 -22.40
C LEU A 92 -0.92 18.07 -22.66
N SER A 93 -0.31 19.10 -22.07
CA SER A 93 -0.66 20.49 -22.36
C SER A 93 0.19 21.12 -23.46
N TRP A 94 1.12 20.38 -24.03
CA TRP A 94 2.08 20.87 -25.01
C TRP A 94 1.72 20.32 -26.39
N SER A 95 1.61 21.21 -27.39
CA SER A 95 1.28 20.85 -28.77
C SER A 95 2.46 20.26 -29.53
N GLN A 96 3.69 20.70 -29.22
CA GLN A 96 4.93 20.14 -29.72
C GLN A 96 5.87 19.92 -28.53
N VAL A 97 5.99 18.67 -28.10
CA VAL A 97 6.88 18.33 -26.98
C VAL A 97 8.25 17.97 -27.54
N THR A 98 9.18 18.89 -27.37
CA THR A 98 10.60 18.61 -27.53
C THR A 98 11.09 17.91 -26.27
N TYR A 99 10.87 16.59 -26.16
CA TYR A 99 11.00 15.81 -24.91
C TYR A 99 12.36 15.97 -24.20
N TRP A 100 13.41 16.35 -24.92
CA TRP A 100 14.75 16.55 -24.38
C TRP A 100 15.00 17.94 -23.75
N THR A 101 14.14 18.95 -23.95
CA THR A 101 14.35 20.31 -23.37
C THR A 101 13.80 20.44 -21.94
N TRP A 102 12.86 19.57 -21.54
CA TRP A 102 12.25 19.52 -20.20
C TRP A 102 11.50 20.79 -19.74
N GLU A 103 11.29 21.76 -20.62
CA GLU A 103 10.61 23.02 -20.31
C GLU A 103 9.16 22.83 -19.83
N PHE A 104 8.53 21.72 -20.23
CA PHE A 104 7.20 21.34 -19.78
C PHE A 104 7.08 21.19 -18.26
N LEU A 105 8.20 20.95 -17.55
CA LEU A 105 8.23 20.92 -16.09
C LEU A 105 7.88 22.27 -15.46
N PHE A 106 8.16 23.39 -16.13
CA PHE A 106 7.90 24.74 -15.62
C PHE A 106 6.49 25.28 -16.01
N ASN A 107 5.49 24.41 -16.13
CA ASN A 107 4.11 24.83 -16.38
C ASN A 107 3.34 25.07 -15.06
N ILE A 108 3.59 26.21 -14.40
CA ILE A 108 2.99 26.55 -13.10
C ILE A 108 1.44 26.52 -13.10
N PRO A 109 0.73 27.09 -14.09
CA PRO A 109 -0.74 27.04 -14.11
C PRO A 109 -1.29 25.61 -14.13
N LEU A 110 -0.64 24.72 -14.90
CA LEU A 110 -1.05 23.33 -14.99
C LEU A 110 -0.69 22.55 -13.71
N LEU A 111 0.47 22.81 -13.12
CA LEU A 111 0.88 22.22 -11.83
C LEU A 111 -0.15 22.50 -10.74
N LYS A 112 -0.61 23.75 -10.62
CA LYS A 112 -1.65 24.15 -9.66
C LYS A 112 -2.98 23.39 -9.85
N SER A 113 -3.28 22.98 -11.08
CA SER A 113 -4.49 22.23 -11.42
C SER A 113 -4.36 20.72 -11.19
N TYR A 114 -3.15 20.19 -10.94
CA TYR A 114 -2.90 18.75 -10.89
C TYR A 114 -3.76 18.01 -9.85
N PRO A 115 -3.88 18.47 -8.59
CA PRO A 115 -4.74 17.80 -7.62
C PRO A 115 -6.22 17.81 -8.01
N ALA A 116 -6.69 18.87 -8.66
CA ALA A 116 -8.07 18.96 -9.11
C ALA A 116 -8.37 18.00 -10.26
N VAL A 117 -7.43 17.82 -11.19
CA VAL A 117 -7.54 16.82 -12.27
C VAL A 117 -7.58 15.40 -11.70
N LEU A 118 -6.70 15.08 -10.76
CA LEU A 118 -6.69 13.77 -10.09
C LEU A 118 -7.98 13.52 -9.27
N ARG A 119 -8.53 14.57 -8.65
CA ARG A 119 -9.82 14.50 -7.94
C ARG A 119 -10.97 14.25 -8.90
N LYS A 120 -11.02 14.94 -10.05
CA LYS A 120 -12.06 14.73 -11.07
C LYS A 120 -11.97 13.33 -11.70
N ALA A 121 -10.78 12.73 -11.71
CA ALA A 121 -10.57 11.32 -12.08
C ALA A 121 -10.99 10.30 -10.98
N GLY A 122 -11.57 10.76 -9.86
CA GLY A 122 -12.12 9.90 -8.81
C GLY A 122 -11.10 9.35 -7.80
N LEU A 123 -9.91 9.96 -7.70
CA LEU A 123 -8.92 9.54 -6.70
C LEU A 123 -9.23 10.10 -5.31
N ALA A 124 -9.06 9.27 -4.28
CA ALA A 124 -9.23 9.68 -2.89
C ALA A 124 -8.13 10.68 -2.45
N PRO A 125 -8.39 11.58 -1.48
CA PRO A 125 -7.43 12.59 -1.05
C PRO A 125 -6.07 12.04 -0.62
N THR A 126 -6.06 10.91 0.10
CA THR A 126 -4.83 10.21 0.51
C THR A 126 -4.02 9.74 -0.69
N THR A 127 -4.68 9.28 -1.75
CA THR A 127 -4.03 8.85 -2.98
C THR A 127 -3.46 10.05 -3.72
N ILE A 128 -4.21 11.14 -3.85
CA ILE A 128 -3.75 12.39 -4.49
C ILE A 128 -2.49 12.91 -3.79
N SER A 129 -2.46 12.91 -2.45
CA SER A 129 -1.27 13.29 -1.67
C SER A 129 -0.04 12.44 -2.02
N LEU A 130 -0.21 11.13 -2.25
CA LEU A 130 0.89 10.27 -2.72
C LEU A 130 1.40 10.68 -4.11
N TYR A 131 0.51 11.03 -5.05
CA TYR A 131 0.92 11.49 -6.39
C TYR A 131 1.70 12.80 -6.33
N VAL A 132 1.23 13.78 -5.56
CA VAL A 132 1.94 15.06 -5.38
C VAL A 132 3.27 14.84 -4.66
N GLY A 133 3.30 14.02 -3.61
CA GLY A 133 4.53 13.67 -2.92
C GLY A 133 5.58 13.02 -3.83
N GLN A 134 5.16 12.12 -4.73
CA GLN A 134 6.09 11.54 -5.70
C GLN A 134 6.53 12.52 -6.80
N ALA A 135 5.68 13.48 -7.19
CA ALA A 135 6.10 14.55 -8.08
C ALA A 135 7.20 15.41 -7.43
N ILE A 136 7.08 15.74 -6.14
CA ILE A 136 8.12 16.46 -5.38
C ILE A 136 9.43 15.66 -5.40
N SER A 137 9.40 14.39 -4.98
CA SER A 137 10.62 13.56 -4.93
C SER A 137 11.27 13.38 -6.29
N TYR A 138 10.48 13.29 -7.36
CA TYR A 138 10.99 13.23 -8.72
C TYR A 138 11.69 14.52 -9.15
N VAL A 139 11.06 15.68 -8.93
CA VAL A 139 11.65 16.97 -9.32
C VAL A 139 12.88 17.31 -8.46
N GLU A 140 12.90 16.89 -7.20
CA GLU A 140 14.10 16.99 -6.33
C GLU A 140 15.27 16.17 -6.88
N TYR A 141 15.03 14.93 -7.32
CA TYR A 141 16.03 14.13 -8.01
C TYR A 141 16.47 14.80 -9.32
N PHE A 142 15.52 15.30 -10.11
CA PHE A 142 15.81 16.00 -11.36
C PHE A 142 16.72 17.21 -11.16
N ARG A 143 16.43 18.01 -10.13
CA ARG A 143 17.26 19.17 -9.77
C ARG A 143 18.68 18.77 -9.35
N ALA A 144 18.84 17.65 -8.66
CA ALA A 144 20.15 17.17 -8.23
C ALA A 144 20.95 16.50 -9.37
N THR A 145 20.26 16.00 -10.40
CA THR A 145 20.86 15.25 -11.51
C THR A 145 20.32 15.73 -12.87
N PRO A 146 20.45 17.04 -13.21
CA PRO A 146 19.86 17.59 -14.42
C PRO A 146 20.51 17.02 -15.67
N LEU A 147 19.72 16.83 -16.72
CA LEU A 147 20.24 16.43 -18.03
C LEU A 147 21.02 17.58 -18.66
N LYS A 148 22.15 17.27 -19.31
CA LYS A 148 23.06 18.26 -19.93
C LYS A 148 22.38 19.17 -20.96
N HIS A 149 21.36 18.68 -21.64
CA HIS A 149 20.62 19.42 -22.67
C HIS A 149 19.27 19.97 -22.19
N SER A 150 19.00 19.90 -20.88
CA SER A 150 17.81 20.47 -20.27
C SER A 150 17.85 21.99 -20.34
N TRP A 151 16.78 22.62 -20.82
CA TRP A 151 16.65 24.08 -20.90
C TRP A 151 15.96 24.67 -19.66
N ILE A 152 15.33 23.84 -18.83
CA ILE A 152 14.81 24.30 -17.54
C ILE A 152 15.96 24.65 -16.60
N THR A 153 15.92 25.85 -16.02
CA THR A 153 16.95 26.37 -15.12
C THR A 153 16.79 25.85 -13.70
N SER A 154 17.87 25.88 -12.91
CA SER A 154 17.84 25.54 -11.48
C SER A 154 16.81 26.39 -10.72
N GLY A 155 16.74 27.70 -11.00
CA GLY A 155 15.74 28.60 -10.41
C GLY A 155 14.29 28.18 -10.71
N GLN A 156 14.01 27.80 -11.96
CA GLN A 156 12.69 27.28 -12.34
C GLN A 156 12.34 25.98 -11.60
N THR A 157 13.28 25.04 -11.46
CA THR A 157 13.04 23.81 -10.68
C THR A 157 12.73 24.09 -9.21
N VAL A 158 13.39 25.07 -8.59
CA VAL A 158 13.11 25.51 -7.21
C VAL A 158 11.68 26.02 -7.08
N VAL A 159 11.22 26.84 -8.04
CA VAL A 159 9.84 27.34 -8.06
C VAL A 159 8.84 26.18 -8.21
N VAL A 160 9.09 25.21 -9.09
CA VAL A 160 8.23 24.02 -9.27
C VAL A 160 8.12 23.23 -7.96
N ILE A 161 9.24 22.95 -7.29
CA ILE A 161 9.26 22.24 -6.00
C ILE A 161 8.46 23.03 -4.94
N ARG A 162 8.64 24.35 -4.88
CA ARG A 162 7.90 25.22 -3.95
C ARG A 162 6.39 25.15 -4.17
N GLU A 163 5.93 25.25 -5.42
CA GLU A 163 4.51 25.15 -5.75
C GLU A 163 3.95 23.76 -5.44
N LEU A 164 4.67 22.67 -5.75
CA LEU A 164 4.25 21.32 -5.40
C LEU A 164 4.18 21.09 -3.88
N ARG A 165 5.13 21.63 -3.11
CA ARG A 165 5.10 21.59 -1.63
C ARG A 165 3.91 22.37 -1.06
N LYS A 166 3.57 23.52 -1.64
CA LYS A 166 2.36 24.27 -1.29
C LYS A 166 1.10 23.42 -1.53
N LEU A 167 0.96 22.82 -2.71
CA LEU A 167 -0.15 21.91 -3.02
C LEU A 167 -0.23 20.72 -2.05
N SER A 168 0.93 20.15 -1.68
CA SER A 168 0.99 19.07 -0.70
C SER A 168 0.47 19.51 0.67
N LYS A 169 0.86 20.70 1.13
CA LYS A 169 0.39 21.29 2.40
C LYS A 169 -1.13 21.54 2.38
N ASP A 170 -1.64 22.09 1.29
CA ASP A 170 -3.09 22.36 1.13
C ASP A 170 -3.91 21.05 1.12
N LEU A 171 -3.36 19.99 0.53
CA LEU A 171 -3.96 18.67 0.52
C LEU A 171 -4.01 18.02 1.91
N SER A 172 -3.03 18.29 2.79
CA SER A 172 -2.97 17.71 4.14
C SER A 172 -4.27 17.94 4.93
N ARG A 173 -4.88 19.13 4.84
CA ARG A 173 -6.17 19.41 5.50
C ARG A 173 -7.29 18.51 4.98
N THR A 174 -7.37 18.31 3.67
CA THR A 174 -8.37 17.44 3.04
C THR A 174 -8.13 15.97 3.40
N VAL A 175 -6.86 15.56 3.47
CA VAL A 175 -6.47 14.21 3.89
C VAL A 175 -6.90 13.93 5.32
N LEU A 176 -6.67 14.86 6.25
CA LEU A 176 -7.07 14.71 7.65
C LEU A 176 -8.59 14.57 7.79
N GLY A 177 -9.37 15.42 7.10
CA GLY A 177 -10.83 15.30 7.09
C GLY A 177 -11.32 13.95 6.55
N HIS A 178 -10.74 13.48 5.43
CA HIS A 178 -11.05 12.17 4.87
C HIS A 178 -10.68 11.03 5.83
N GLN A 179 -9.52 11.10 6.49
CA GLN A 179 -9.09 10.10 7.47
C GLN A 179 -10.03 10.06 8.68
N ALA A 180 -10.50 11.21 9.16
CA ALA A 180 -11.46 11.29 10.26
C ALA A 180 -12.79 10.63 9.88
N LEU A 181 -13.32 10.90 8.68
CA LEU A 181 -14.53 10.26 8.18
C LEU A 181 -14.38 8.74 8.07
N ILE A 182 -13.28 8.28 7.47
CA ILE A 182 -12.99 6.84 7.36
C ILE A 182 -12.82 6.20 8.74
N LYS A 183 -12.21 6.88 9.72
CA LYS A 183 -12.10 6.37 11.09
C LYS A 183 -13.46 6.24 11.75
N ARG A 184 -14.34 7.24 11.59
CA ARG A 184 -15.73 7.20 12.09
C ARG A 184 -16.51 6.05 11.46
N ASP A 185 -16.42 5.88 10.15
CA ASP A 185 -17.13 4.82 9.43
C ASP A 185 -16.61 3.42 9.80
N LYS A 186 -15.30 3.29 10.02
CA LYS A 186 -14.72 2.06 10.60
C LYS A 186 -15.16 1.84 12.04
N GLY A 187 -15.32 2.91 12.82
CA GLY A 187 -15.86 2.88 14.18
C GLY A 187 -17.25 2.24 14.25
N LYS A 188 -18.10 2.49 13.25
CA LYS A 188 -19.43 1.86 13.14
C LYS A 188 -19.40 0.36 12.87
N ARG A 189 -18.24 -0.20 12.49
CA ARG A 189 -18.04 -1.62 12.19
C ARG A 189 -17.13 -2.29 13.23
N LEU A 190 -16.97 -1.67 14.40
CA LEU A 190 -16.25 -2.30 15.49
C LEU A 190 -17.07 -3.50 16.00
N VAL A 191 -16.38 -4.57 16.32
CA VAL A 191 -16.97 -5.77 16.91
C VAL A 191 -17.29 -5.45 18.37
N ALA A 192 -18.47 -5.85 18.83
CA ALA A 192 -18.88 -5.66 20.21
C ALA A 192 -17.97 -6.44 21.17
N GLN A 193 -17.85 -5.97 22.41
CA GLN A 193 -16.98 -6.61 23.39
C GLN A 193 -17.44 -8.03 23.70
N GLU A 194 -18.75 -8.24 23.76
CA GLU A 194 -19.41 -9.51 24.03
C GLU A 194 -19.15 -10.52 22.92
N ASP A 195 -19.20 -10.07 21.67
CA ASP A 195 -18.87 -10.87 20.49
C ASP A 195 -17.39 -11.26 20.46
N LEU A 196 -16.49 -10.34 20.84
CA LEU A 196 -15.06 -10.64 20.96
C LEU A 196 -14.79 -11.67 22.07
N ALA A 197 -15.42 -11.51 23.24
CA ALA A 197 -15.29 -12.46 24.34
C ALA A 197 -15.83 -13.85 23.94
N THR A 198 -16.98 -13.89 23.26
CA THR A 198 -17.55 -15.13 22.73
C THR A 198 -16.62 -15.77 21.71
N CYS A 199 -16.04 -14.99 20.79
CA CYS A 199 -15.06 -15.46 19.82
C CYS A 199 -13.81 -16.05 20.49
N GLN A 200 -13.29 -15.40 21.53
CA GLN A 200 -12.16 -15.88 22.32
C GLN A 200 -12.47 -17.21 22.99
N ALA A 201 -13.61 -17.31 23.69
CA ALA A 201 -14.03 -18.53 24.38
C ALA A 201 -14.23 -19.70 23.41
N LEU A 202 -14.94 -19.46 22.30
CA LEU A 202 -15.17 -20.48 21.27
C LEU A 202 -13.87 -20.91 20.59
N ALA A 203 -12.95 -19.98 20.32
CA ALA A 203 -11.65 -20.32 19.75
C ALA A 203 -10.81 -21.16 20.72
N ARG A 204 -10.72 -20.75 22.00
CA ARG A 204 -10.00 -21.49 23.05
C ARG A 204 -10.55 -22.92 23.22
N ALA A 205 -11.87 -23.08 23.23
CA ALA A 205 -12.49 -24.40 23.29
C ALA A 205 -12.25 -25.25 22.02
N LYS A 206 -12.20 -24.62 20.83
CA LYS A 206 -12.13 -25.34 19.56
C LYS A 206 -10.72 -25.73 19.15
N ILE A 207 -9.70 -24.91 19.47
CA ILE A 207 -8.31 -25.13 19.05
C ILE A 207 -7.77 -26.51 19.44
N PRO A 208 -7.93 -27.01 20.69
CA PRO A 208 -7.46 -28.36 21.05
C PRO A 208 -8.07 -29.46 20.18
N SER A 209 -9.39 -29.42 19.98
CA SER A 209 -10.09 -30.41 19.13
C SER A 209 -9.61 -30.37 17.67
N LEU A 210 -9.29 -29.18 17.16
CA LEU A 210 -8.76 -29.02 15.80
C LEU A 210 -7.36 -29.60 15.68
N LEU A 211 -6.49 -29.40 16.67
CA LEU A 211 -5.16 -29.98 16.68
C LEU A 211 -5.21 -31.51 16.71
N GLU A 212 -6.11 -32.07 17.52
CA GLU A 212 -6.35 -33.51 17.59
C GLU A 212 -6.90 -34.08 16.26
N ASP A 213 -7.88 -33.41 15.65
CA ASP A 213 -8.41 -33.77 14.34
C ASP A 213 -7.33 -33.72 13.26
N ILE A 214 -6.43 -32.73 13.32
CA ILE A 214 -5.28 -32.63 12.42
C ILE A 214 -4.31 -33.79 12.65
N GLU A 215 -4.05 -34.16 13.90
CA GLU A 215 -3.16 -35.29 14.21
C GLU A 215 -3.73 -36.62 13.69
N LYS A 216 -5.03 -36.85 13.89
CA LYS A 216 -5.68 -38.14 13.62
C LYS A 216 -6.21 -38.32 12.19
N ARG A 217 -6.75 -37.27 11.56
CA ARG A 217 -7.62 -37.40 10.38
C ARG A 217 -7.10 -36.71 9.12
N ALA A 218 -6.16 -35.77 9.21
CA ALA A 218 -5.77 -34.98 8.05
C ALA A 218 -4.74 -35.72 7.17
N PRO A 219 -4.99 -35.93 5.86
CA PRO A 219 -4.02 -36.53 4.95
C PRO A 219 -2.68 -35.77 4.94
N PRO A 220 -1.54 -36.43 4.66
CA PRO A 220 -0.27 -35.74 4.44
C PRO A 220 -0.46 -34.68 3.34
N ARG A 221 -0.16 -33.41 3.66
CA ARG A 221 -0.28 -32.25 2.75
C ARG A 221 -1.68 -31.74 2.39
N ASP A 222 -2.72 -31.99 3.19
CA ASP A 222 -4.03 -31.31 2.96
C ASP A 222 -3.92 -29.78 3.19
N PRO A 223 -4.14 -28.93 2.16
CA PRO A 223 -4.13 -27.47 2.30
C PRO A 223 -5.13 -26.96 3.35
N LYS A 224 -6.26 -27.67 3.54
CA LYS A 224 -7.30 -27.30 4.52
C LYS A 224 -6.80 -27.35 5.97
N THR A 225 -5.76 -28.14 6.24
CA THR A 225 -5.10 -28.21 7.56
C THR A 225 -4.51 -26.86 7.97
N ARG A 226 -3.92 -26.10 7.03
CA ARG A 226 -3.40 -24.74 7.31
C ARG A 226 -4.52 -23.73 7.53
N TYR A 227 -5.64 -23.87 6.81
CA TYR A 227 -6.83 -23.04 7.01
C TYR A 227 -7.51 -23.30 8.36
N ARG A 228 -7.43 -24.52 8.90
CA ARG A 228 -7.98 -24.84 10.24
C ARG A 228 -7.20 -24.15 11.37
N PHE A 229 -5.91 -23.86 11.19
CA PHE A 229 -5.13 -23.09 12.17
C PHE A 229 -5.41 -21.57 12.12
N PHE A 230 -6.30 -21.11 11.23
CA PHE A 230 -6.77 -19.73 11.20
C PHE A 230 -7.55 -19.34 12.48
N TYR A 231 -8.13 -20.31 13.20
CA TYR A 231 -8.75 -20.07 14.51
C TYR A 231 -7.76 -19.47 15.52
N LEU A 232 -6.50 -19.90 15.51
CA LEU A 232 -5.46 -19.30 16.35
C LEU A 232 -5.16 -17.86 15.92
N ALA A 233 -5.10 -17.58 14.61
CA ALA A 233 -4.88 -16.22 14.14
C ALA A 233 -6.03 -15.29 14.55
N VAL A 234 -7.28 -15.76 14.48
CA VAL A 234 -8.47 -15.03 14.96
C VAL A 234 -8.37 -14.80 16.47
N TYR A 235 -8.02 -15.83 17.25
CA TYR A 235 -7.83 -15.74 18.69
C TYR A 235 -6.82 -14.64 19.06
N LEU A 236 -5.59 -14.72 18.52
CA LEU A 236 -4.53 -13.74 18.78
C LEU A 236 -4.90 -12.34 18.30
N SER A 237 -5.57 -12.21 17.15
CA SER A 237 -6.06 -10.92 16.67
C SER A 237 -7.13 -10.33 17.59
N SER A 238 -7.99 -11.17 18.20
CA SER A 238 -9.04 -10.71 19.12
C SER A 238 -8.49 -10.23 20.47
N ILE A 239 -7.34 -10.75 20.92
CA ILE A 239 -6.68 -10.34 22.17
C ILE A 239 -5.81 -9.10 21.93
N TYR A 240 -4.90 -9.17 20.95
CA TYR A 240 -3.84 -8.17 20.81
C TYR A 240 -4.11 -7.12 19.74
N GLY A 241 -5.11 -7.32 18.87
CA GLY A 241 -5.37 -6.41 17.75
C GLY A 241 -4.21 -6.34 16.74
N TYR A 242 -3.33 -7.35 16.70
CA TYR A 242 -2.19 -7.33 15.80
C TYR A 242 -2.62 -7.34 14.34
N ARG A 243 -1.90 -6.55 13.53
CA ARG A 243 -2.08 -6.57 12.08
C ARG A 243 -1.75 -7.97 11.56
N THR A 244 -2.46 -8.42 10.53
CA THR A 244 -2.24 -9.70 9.85
C THR A 244 -0.77 -9.94 9.48
N GLY A 245 -0.02 -8.88 9.15
CA GLY A 245 1.40 -8.96 8.84
C GLY A 245 2.32 -9.39 9.99
N VAL A 246 1.90 -9.24 11.25
CA VAL A 246 2.64 -9.78 12.41
C VAL A 246 2.44 -11.29 12.48
N LEU A 247 1.18 -11.74 12.43
CA LEU A 247 0.83 -13.16 12.53
C LEU A 247 1.39 -13.96 11.34
N THR A 248 1.17 -13.50 10.11
CA THR A 248 1.63 -14.20 8.88
C THR A 248 3.14 -14.25 8.71
N ARG A 249 3.89 -13.41 9.42
CA ARG A 249 5.35 -13.36 9.33
C ARG A 249 6.05 -13.86 10.59
N MET A 250 5.29 -14.28 11.60
CA MET A 250 5.83 -14.98 12.76
C MET A 250 6.56 -16.24 12.27
N ARG A 251 7.79 -16.44 12.72
CA ARG A 251 8.63 -17.57 12.29
C ARG A 251 8.68 -18.65 13.35
N VAL A 252 8.87 -19.89 12.90
CA VAL A 252 9.03 -21.04 13.81
C VAL A 252 10.15 -20.83 14.84
N LYS A 253 11.26 -20.22 14.44
CA LYS A 253 12.36 -19.93 15.36
C LYS A 253 11.98 -18.92 16.45
N GLU A 254 11.09 -17.98 16.16
CA GLU A 254 10.63 -16.98 17.13
C GLU A 254 9.70 -17.63 18.15
N VAL A 255 8.85 -18.56 17.72
CA VAL A 255 8.01 -19.37 18.62
C VAL A 255 8.88 -20.28 19.49
N ARG A 256 9.87 -20.98 18.91
CA ARG A 256 10.77 -21.87 19.66
C ARG A 256 11.65 -21.13 20.67
N ALA A 257 12.01 -19.88 20.37
CA ALA A 257 12.80 -19.01 21.23
C ALA A 257 11.93 -18.15 22.15
N ALA A 258 10.67 -18.55 22.40
CA ALA A 258 9.83 -17.86 23.36
C ALA A 258 10.48 -17.83 24.74
N ILE A 259 10.35 -16.70 25.43
CA ILE A 259 10.95 -16.47 26.74
C ILE A 259 9.88 -16.72 27.81
N GLY A 260 10.22 -17.47 28.86
CA GLY A 260 9.33 -17.75 29.98
C GLY A 260 9.09 -19.24 30.17
N ASP A 261 8.12 -19.58 31.01
CA ASP A 261 7.88 -20.93 31.51
C ASP A 261 6.39 -21.17 31.81
N GLN A 262 6.07 -22.32 32.43
CA GLN A 262 4.69 -22.69 32.73
C GLN A 262 4.04 -21.83 33.82
N GLU A 263 4.83 -21.19 34.69
CA GLU A 263 4.31 -20.37 35.79
C GLU A 263 4.08 -18.93 35.32
N THR A 264 5.01 -18.39 34.54
CA THR A 264 5.00 -16.99 34.09
C THR A 264 4.31 -16.80 32.73
N GLY A 265 4.15 -17.87 31.95
CA GLY A 265 3.72 -17.83 30.56
C GLY A 265 4.88 -17.56 29.60
N TYR A 266 4.59 -17.55 28.30
CA TYR A 266 5.57 -17.48 27.24
C TYR A 266 5.44 -16.19 26.43
N LEU A 267 6.56 -15.52 26.15
CA LEU A 267 6.64 -14.31 25.35
C LEU A 267 7.34 -14.57 24.02
N ILE A 268 6.61 -14.40 22.92
CA ILE A 268 7.13 -14.51 21.55
C ILE A 268 7.46 -13.12 21.02
N ASN A 269 8.72 -12.95 20.57
CA ASN A 269 9.19 -11.73 19.93
C ASN A 269 9.16 -11.86 18.40
N VAL A 270 8.16 -11.25 17.76
CA VAL A 270 8.04 -11.24 16.30
C VAL A 270 8.82 -10.08 15.71
N MET A 271 9.88 -10.37 14.97
CA MET A 271 10.79 -9.35 14.42
C MET A 271 10.42 -8.93 13.00
N GLU A 272 9.71 -9.76 12.25
CA GLU A 272 9.51 -9.55 10.82
C GLU A 272 8.19 -8.80 10.50
N HIS A 273 8.04 -7.55 10.95
CA HIS A 273 6.85 -6.73 10.63
C HIS A 273 7.19 -5.31 10.16
N LYS A 274 6.20 -4.64 9.54
CA LYS A 274 6.35 -3.33 8.86
C LYS A 274 7.03 -2.24 9.71
N THR A 275 6.84 -2.29 11.02
CA THR A 275 7.19 -1.19 11.93
C THR A 275 8.30 -1.56 12.92
N VAL A 276 8.96 -2.71 12.73
CA VAL A 276 10.00 -3.20 13.64
C VAL A 276 11.14 -2.20 13.82
N ARG A 277 11.58 -1.55 12.74
CA ARG A 277 12.65 -0.54 12.78
C ARG A 277 12.35 0.66 13.68
N LYS A 278 11.07 0.93 13.97
CA LYS A 278 10.65 2.08 14.79
C LYS A 278 10.22 1.71 16.20
N PHE A 279 9.61 0.54 16.38
CA PHE A 279 8.97 0.15 17.65
C PHE A 279 9.52 -1.15 18.23
N GLY A 280 10.57 -1.73 17.65
CA GLY A 280 11.10 -3.03 18.08
C GLY A 280 10.16 -4.19 17.73
N ALA A 281 10.37 -5.32 18.40
CA ALA A 281 9.60 -6.55 18.20
C ALA A 281 8.13 -6.37 18.57
N ALA A 282 7.24 -7.08 17.87
CA ALA A 282 5.88 -7.26 18.35
C ALA A 282 5.85 -8.42 19.34
N GLN A 283 5.35 -8.16 20.55
CA GLN A 283 5.37 -9.10 21.67
C GLN A 283 4.03 -9.80 21.83
N ILE A 284 4.02 -11.13 21.74
CA ILE A 284 2.82 -11.93 21.98
C ILE A 284 3.06 -12.73 23.25
N TYR A 285 2.28 -12.41 24.28
CA TYR A 285 2.22 -13.22 25.48
C TYR A 285 1.31 -14.42 25.23
N LEU A 286 1.59 -15.55 25.87
CA LEU A 286 0.78 -16.75 25.81
C LEU A 286 0.81 -17.42 27.18
N GLU A 287 -0.35 -17.89 27.63
CA GLU A 287 -0.43 -18.82 28.76
C GLU A 287 0.23 -20.17 28.38
N ALA A 288 0.56 -20.98 29.39
CA ALA A 288 1.20 -22.27 29.18
C ALA A 288 0.38 -23.20 28.26
N GLU A 289 -0.95 -23.21 28.43
CA GLU A 289 -1.88 -23.95 27.58
C GLU A 289 -1.81 -23.49 26.12
N GLU A 290 -1.82 -22.17 25.91
CA GLU A 290 -1.83 -21.56 24.58
C GLU A 290 -0.52 -21.83 23.84
N TYR A 291 0.61 -21.74 24.56
CA TYR A 291 1.91 -22.07 24.00
C TYR A 291 2.02 -23.55 23.61
N GLU A 292 1.39 -24.46 24.36
CA GLU A 292 1.36 -25.88 24.01
C GLU A 292 0.58 -26.13 22.70
N TRP A 293 -0.43 -25.31 22.37
CA TRP A 293 -1.07 -25.36 21.04
C TRP A 293 -0.07 -25.07 19.92
N PHE A 294 0.81 -24.09 20.11
CA PHE A 294 1.89 -23.79 19.15
C PHE A 294 2.89 -24.94 19.05
N ARG A 295 3.33 -25.51 20.17
CA ARG A 295 4.27 -26.65 20.18
C ARG A 295 3.69 -27.86 19.46
N THR A 296 2.42 -28.16 19.72
CA THR A 296 1.69 -29.23 19.04
C THR A 296 1.57 -28.96 17.55
N TRP A 297 1.22 -27.72 17.15
CA TRP A 297 1.21 -27.33 15.74
C TRP A 297 2.58 -27.49 15.06
N LEU A 298 3.66 -27.04 15.71
CA LEU A 298 5.02 -27.16 15.17
C LEU A 298 5.44 -28.63 14.98
N ARG A 299 5.09 -29.50 15.93
CA ARG A 299 5.30 -30.96 15.84
C ARG A 299 4.54 -31.57 14.67
N LEU A 300 3.26 -31.23 14.52
CA LEU A 300 2.41 -31.70 13.41
C LEU A 300 2.91 -31.20 12.06
N ARG A 301 3.40 -29.95 12.00
CA ARG A 301 4.03 -29.38 10.79
C ARG A 301 5.32 -30.09 10.44
N ALA A 302 6.20 -30.36 11.41
CA ALA A 302 7.48 -31.03 11.19
C ALA A 302 7.30 -32.45 10.63
N ARG A 303 6.34 -33.23 11.16
CA ARG A 303 5.99 -34.57 10.64
C ARG A 303 5.52 -34.55 9.17
N ARG A 304 5.04 -33.40 8.68
CA ARG A 304 4.42 -33.25 7.35
C ARG A 304 5.30 -32.53 6.32
N VAL A 305 6.42 -31.92 6.75
CA VAL A 305 7.41 -31.26 5.87
C VAL A 305 8.62 -32.20 5.74
N CYS A 306 8.74 -32.89 4.61
CA CYS A 306 9.96 -33.62 4.27
C CYS A 306 11.11 -32.60 4.15
N PRO A 307 12.30 -32.84 4.75
CA PRO A 307 13.44 -31.95 4.58
C PRO A 307 13.74 -31.80 3.09
N ARG A 308 13.81 -30.55 2.59
CA ARG A 308 14.39 -30.33 1.26
C ARG A 308 15.88 -30.67 1.36
N PRO A 309 16.45 -31.50 0.47
CA PRO A 309 17.88 -31.70 0.44
C PRO A 309 18.54 -30.34 0.13
N GLY A 310 19.31 -29.81 1.09
CA GLY A 310 20.00 -28.51 1.00
C GLY A 310 19.33 -27.29 1.64
N GLY A 311 18.18 -27.45 2.32
CA GLY A 311 17.53 -26.34 3.05
C GLY A 311 17.58 -26.57 4.56
N GLY A 312 18.27 -25.69 5.30
CA GLY A 312 18.36 -25.71 6.75
C GLY A 312 16.99 -25.82 7.45
N GLU A 313 17.03 -26.23 8.73
CA GLU A 313 15.87 -26.48 9.59
C GLU A 313 14.70 -25.52 9.33
N GLY A 314 13.46 -26.03 9.38
CA GLY A 314 12.23 -25.34 8.95
C GLY A 314 11.86 -24.02 9.64
N HIS A 315 12.72 -22.99 9.52
CA HIS A 315 12.65 -21.64 10.07
C HIS A 315 11.73 -20.69 9.29
N GLY A 316 10.99 -21.21 8.32
CA GLY A 316 10.03 -20.42 7.54
C GLY A 316 8.84 -19.90 8.36
N PRO A 317 7.90 -19.19 7.70
CA PRO A 317 6.69 -18.67 8.35
C PRO A 317 5.89 -19.76 9.08
N LEU A 318 5.27 -19.38 10.20
CA LEU A 318 4.47 -20.27 11.04
C LEU A 318 3.19 -20.75 10.35
N PHE A 319 2.54 -19.84 9.62
CA PHE A 319 1.32 -20.07 8.83
C PHE A 319 1.66 -20.36 7.35
#